data_AF-A0AAQ1SZG8-F1
#
_entry.id   AF-A0AAQ1SZG8-F1
#
_cell.length_a   1.000
_cell.length_b   1.000
_cell.length_c   1.000
_cell.angle_alpha   90.00
_cell.angle_beta   90.00
_cell.angle_gamma   90.00
#
_symmetry.space_group_name_H-M   'P 1'
#
loop_
_entity.id
_entity.type
_entity.pdbx_description
1 polymer ?
#
loop_
_entity_poly.entity_id
_entity_poly.type
_entity_poly.pdbx_seq_one_letter_code
_entity_poly.pdbx_strand_id
1 'polypeptide(L)'
;MNTKELQEYHDRFDVIRSMDSFVSEAVDDKLMDPDDCWQPNDFLPDMEREDALDEIKKLRERAANIPNTVITSLVGNMITEEALPSYQTYFSLIFNEDKEVTSDKGWARWSRAWTAEENRHGDLLNKYLYLSGRCDMKKVEQTIHRLIYNGFDPDAEKDPYQSIIYTSFQERATKISHVNTGKLADKAGDNVLSKICKQIAGDEARHENAYKSFMTEIFKKDPNGAIAAFERMMRKQISMPAMLMDDQASKSNIFIDFSAITQQIGVYTTWDYAAIIDHLVKYWKIETLTGLQDGFTKAQDYLCRLSDRYKKIAERMKVPEEINLHWLSNPKFSF
;
A
#
# COMPACT_ATOMS: atom_id res chain seq x y z
N MET A 1 14.27 -4.77 25.99
CA MET A 1 15.22 -5.66 25.30
C MET A 1 16.34 -6.02 26.25
N ASN A 2 16.74 -7.29 26.30
CA ASN A 2 17.98 -7.69 26.97
C ASN A 2 19.20 -7.32 26.09
N THR A 3 20.42 -7.44 26.62
CA THR A 3 21.66 -7.06 25.90
C THR A 3 21.83 -7.77 24.56
N LYS A 4 21.38 -9.03 24.45
CA LYS A 4 21.48 -9.82 23.22
C LYS A 4 20.49 -9.33 22.17
N GLU A 5 19.25 -9.06 22.55
CA GLU A 5 18.22 -8.49 21.65
C GLU A 5 18.60 -7.09 21.17
N LEU A 6 19.28 -6.30 22.00
CA LEU A 6 19.79 -4.97 21.62
C LEU A 6 20.91 -5.09 20.58
N GLN A 7 21.83 -6.04 20.76
CA GLN A 7 22.89 -6.30 19.80
C GLN A 7 22.32 -6.79 18.46
N GLU A 8 21.42 -7.77 18.49
CA GLU A 8 20.74 -8.28 17.29
C GLU A 8 19.95 -7.19 16.55
N TYR A 9 19.41 -6.21 17.28
CA TYR A 9 18.75 -5.04 16.67
C TYR A 9 19.78 -4.12 15.99
N HIS A 10 20.91 -3.83 16.62
CA HIS A 10 21.97 -3.01 16.02
C HIS A 10 22.59 -3.63 14.77
N ASP A 11 22.83 -4.95 14.80
CA ASP A 11 23.44 -5.69 13.68
C ASP A 11 22.57 -5.58 12.40
N ARG A 12 21.24 -5.50 12.54
CA ARG A 12 20.33 -5.31 11.39
C ARG A 12 20.50 -3.97 10.71
N PHE A 13 20.73 -2.90 11.47
CA PHE A 13 21.01 -1.58 10.87
C PHE A 13 22.36 -1.59 10.15
N ASP A 14 23.36 -2.34 10.63
CA ASP A 14 24.62 -2.49 9.90
C ASP A 14 24.44 -3.20 8.55
N VAL A 15 23.57 -4.20 8.49
CA VAL A 15 23.19 -4.84 7.22
C VAL A 15 22.55 -3.82 6.27
N ILE A 16 21.59 -3.02 6.76
CA ILE A 16 20.93 -1.97 5.97
C ILE A 16 21.93 -0.93 5.46
N ARG A 17 22.84 -0.44 6.32
CA ARG A 17 23.92 0.50 5.92
C ARG A 17 24.79 -0.10 4.82
N SER A 18 25.12 -1.39 4.92
CA SER A 18 25.94 -2.08 3.91
C SER A 18 25.28 -2.21 2.53
N MET A 19 23.97 -1.92 2.43
CA MET A 19 23.19 -2.01 1.20
C MET A 19 23.03 -0.67 0.48
N ASP A 20 23.62 0.42 0.96
CA ASP A 20 23.38 1.76 0.42
C ASP A 20 23.69 1.88 -1.09
N SER A 21 24.80 1.29 -1.55
CA SER A 21 25.14 1.26 -2.97
C SER A 21 24.13 0.44 -3.80
N PHE A 22 23.69 -0.70 -3.29
CA PHE A 22 22.67 -1.54 -3.96
C PHE A 22 21.33 -0.81 -4.09
N VAL A 23 20.95 -0.04 -3.08
CA VAL A 23 19.72 0.76 -3.11
C VAL A 23 19.87 1.95 -4.05
N SER A 24 21.06 2.56 -4.11
CA SER A 24 21.36 3.61 -5.09
C SER A 24 21.18 3.12 -6.53
N GLU A 25 21.72 1.94 -6.85
CA GLU A 25 21.52 1.29 -8.15
C GLU A 25 20.03 0.99 -8.40
N ALA A 26 19.29 0.54 -7.38
CA ALA A 26 17.87 0.29 -7.52
C ALA A 26 17.03 1.55 -7.79
N VAL A 27 17.46 2.73 -7.30
CA VAL A 27 16.84 4.01 -7.66
C VAL A 27 17.02 4.25 -9.16
N ASP A 28 18.25 4.11 -9.65
CA ASP A 28 18.59 4.40 -11.04
C ASP A 28 17.95 3.39 -12.03
N ASP A 29 17.75 2.14 -11.60
CA ASP A 29 17.21 1.07 -12.44
C ASP A 29 15.67 0.96 -12.41
N LYS A 30 15.03 1.33 -11.28
CA LYS A 30 13.61 1.00 -11.04
C LYS A 30 12.70 2.21 -10.94
N LEU A 31 13.24 3.38 -10.61
CA LEU A 31 12.46 4.61 -10.53
C LEU A 31 12.63 5.41 -11.81
N MET A 32 11.60 6.15 -12.16
CA MET A 32 11.49 6.81 -13.45
C MET A 32 11.88 8.28 -13.32
N ASP A 33 12.54 8.83 -14.35
CA ASP A 33 12.76 10.26 -14.46
C ASP A 33 11.40 10.98 -14.62
N PRO A 34 11.16 12.12 -13.95
CA PRO A 34 9.92 12.87 -14.08
C PRO A 34 9.51 13.21 -15.52
N ASP A 35 10.47 13.42 -16.42
CA ASP A 35 10.23 13.74 -17.83
C ASP A 35 9.74 12.51 -18.63
N ASP A 36 10.03 11.30 -18.15
CA ASP A 36 9.58 10.02 -18.73
C ASP A 36 8.38 9.41 -17.97
N CYS A 37 7.99 10.02 -16.83
CA CYS A 37 6.87 9.59 -16.00
C CYS A 37 5.53 10.03 -16.56
N TRP A 38 4.52 9.18 -16.37
CA TRP A 38 3.13 9.63 -16.45
C TRP A 38 2.84 10.68 -15.38
N GLN A 39 1.97 11.63 -15.71
CA GLN A 39 1.49 12.65 -14.77
C GLN A 39 -0.03 12.56 -14.62
N PRO A 40 -0.61 12.99 -13.48
CA PRO A 40 -2.07 12.99 -13.31
C PRO A 40 -2.84 13.67 -14.45
N ASN A 41 -2.26 14.71 -15.05
CA ASN A 41 -2.87 15.45 -16.15
C ASN A 41 -3.07 14.60 -17.42
N ASP A 42 -2.30 13.53 -17.61
CA ASP A 42 -2.43 12.63 -18.78
C ASP A 42 -3.76 11.85 -18.79
N PHE A 43 -4.45 11.79 -17.64
CA PHE A 43 -5.67 11.02 -17.44
C PHE A 43 -6.90 11.87 -17.09
N LEU A 44 -6.71 13.18 -16.90
CA LEU A 44 -7.75 14.11 -16.46
C LEU A 44 -8.14 15.06 -17.59
N PRO A 45 -9.35 15.66 -17.57
CA PRO A 45 -9.70 16.75 -18.47
C PRO A 45 -8.67 17.89 -18.39
N ASP A 46 -8.08 18.23 -19.53
CA ASP A 46 -7.13 19.34 -19.64
C ASP A 46 -7.88 20.67 -19.68
N MET A 47 -7.74 21.44 -18.59
CA MET A 47 -8.45 22.69 -18.37
C MET A 47 -7.98 23.85 -19.27
N GLU A 48 -6.87 23.69 -19.99
CA GLU A 48 -6.40 24.68 -20.98
C GLU A 48 -7.13 24.55 -22.32
N ARG A 49 -7.86 23.46 -22.55
CA ARG A 49 -8.58 23.20 -23.79
C ARG A 49 -9.99 23.77 -23.78
N GLU A 50 -10.46 24.20 -24.95
CA GLU A 50 -11.84 24.72 -25.13
C GLU A 50 -12.92 23.67 -24.79
N ASP A 51 -12.61 22.38 -24.96
CA ASP A 51 -13.52 21.25 -24.72
C ASP A 51 -13.46 20.70 -23.27
N ALA A 52 -12.71 21.33 -22.37
CA ALA A 52 -12.51 20.85 -21.00
C ALA A 52 -13.82 20.55 -20.24
N LEU A 53 -14.80 21.45 -20.35
CA LEU A 53 -16.09 21.29 -19.67
C LEU A 53 -16.91 20.12 -20.24
N ASP A 54 -16.77 19.81 -21.52
CA ASP A 54 -17.43 18.66 -22.14
C ASP A 54 -16.75 17.35 -21.75
N GLU A 55 -15.42 17.33 -21.60
CA GLU A 55 -14.70 16.17 -21.06
C GLU A 55 -15.07 15.89 -19.59
N ILE A 56 -15.31 16.93 -18.78
CA ILE A 56 -15.84 16.76 -17.42
C ILE A 56 -17.24 16.13 -17.44
N LYS A 57 -18.13 16.55 -18.36
CA LYS A 57 -19.46 15.93 -18.50
C LYS A 57 -19.33 14.44 -18.84
N LYS A 58 -18.48 14.09 -19.81
CA LYS A 58 -18.23 12.69 -20.19
C LYS A 58 -17.67 11.87 -19.02
N LEU A 59 -16.78 12.44 -18.21
CA LEU A 59 -16.28 11.81 -16.99
C LEU A 59 -17.43 11.50 -16.03
N ARG A 60 -18.29 12.48 -15.75
CA ARG A 60 -19.46 12.29 -14.86
C ARG A 60 -20.45 11.26 -15.38
N GLU A 61 -20.70 11.24 -16.69
CA GLU A 61 -21.58 10.25 -17.33
C GLU A 61 -21.06 8.82 -17.15
N ARG A 62 -19.75 8.59 -17.32
CA ARG A 62 -19.14 7.27 -17.05
C ARG A 62 -19.20 6.93 -15.56
N ALA A 63 -18.80 7.87 -14.71
CA ALA A 63 -18.81 7.70 -13.26
C ALA A 63 -20.21 7.46 -12.69
N ALA A 64 -21.28 7.90 -13.36
CA ALA A 64 -22.68 7.68 -12.97
C ALA A 64 -23.05 6.18 -12.88
N ASN A 65 -22.43 5.34 -13.72
CA ASN A 65 -22.73 3.90 -13.78
C ASN A 65 -21.93 3.07 -12.78
N ILE A 66 -20.92 3.66 -12.13
CA ILE A 66 -20.09 2.95 -11.15
C ILE A 66 -20.92 2.68 -9.88
N PRO A 67 -20.95 1.42 -9.38
CA PRO A 67 -21.62 1.10 -8.13
C PRO A 67 -21.06 1.90 -6.96
N ASN A 68 -21.96 2.33 -6.07
CA ASN A 68 -21.61 3.12 -4.89
C ASN A 68 -20.53 2.46 -4.02
N THR A 69 -20.57 1.13 -3.84
CA THR A 69 -19.56 0.38 -3.11
C THR A 69 -18.18 0.42 -3.76
N VAL A 70 -18.12 0.45 -5.09
CA VAL A 70 -16.85 0.61 -5.83
C VAL A 70 -16.31 2.03 -5.66
N ILE A 71 -17.17 3.06 -5.72
CA ILE A 71 -16.75 4.44 -5.43
C ILE A 71 -16.25 4.57 -3.99
N THR A 72 -16.96 4.00 -3.01
CA THR A 72 -16.51 4.02 -1.60
C THR A 72 -15.18 3.29 -1.43
N SER A 73 -14.96 2.16 -2.10
CA SER A 73 -13.67 1.47 -2.11
C SER A 73 -12.56 2.34 -2.71
N LEU A 74 -12.82 3.02 -3.83
CA LEU A 74 -11.88 3.90 -4.49
C LEU A 74 -11.51 5.11 -3.61
N VAL A 75 -12.48 5.67 -2.88
CA VAL A 75 -12.25 6.73 -1.90
C VAL A 75 -11.32 6.25 -0.78
N GLY A 76 -11.55 5.04 -0.24
CA GLY A 76 -10.67 4.48 0.79
C GLY A 76 -9.23 4.26 0.30
N ASN A 77 -9.05 3.78 -0.94
CA ASN A 77 -7.74 3.71 -1.56
C ASN A 77 -7.11 5.11 -1.66
N MET A 78 -7.83 6.09 -2.21
CA MET A 78 -7.33 7.47 -2.35
C MET A 78 -6.94 8.11 -1.02
N ILE A 79 -7.76 7.95 0.03
CA ILE A 79 -7.45 8.43 1.38
C ILE A 79 -6.15 7.81 1.91
N THR A 80 -5.89 6.55 1.57
CA THR A 80 -4.64 5.87 1.92
C THR A 80 -3.47 6.54 1.19
N GLU A 81 -3.58 6.77 -0.14
CA GLU A 81 -2.52 7.46 -0.89
C GLU A 81 -2.22 8.87 -0.35
N GLU A 82 -3.25 9.64 0.00
CA GLU A 82 -3.11 11.00 0.51
C GLU A 82 -2.42 11.09 1.88
N ALA A 83 -2.34 9.97 2.61
CA ALA A 83 -1.60 9.90 3.88
C ALA A 83 -0.09 9.69 3.69
N LEU A 84 0.42 9.85 2.46
CA LEU A 84 1.83 9.78 2.08
C LEU A 84 2.83 10.49 3.03
N PRO A 85 2.54 11.68 3.60
CA PRO A 85 3.46 12.30 4.57
C PRO A 85 3.80 11.39 5.76
N SER A 86 2.83 10.59 6.22
CA SER A 86 3.04 9.62 7.31
C SER A 86 3.99 8.50 6.88
N TYR A 87 3.89 8.04 5.62
CA TYR A 87 4.68 6.93 5.09
C TYR A 87 6.13 7.35 4.86
N GLN A 88 6.34 8.51 4.23
CA GLN A 88 7.69 9.08 4.05
C GLN A 88 8.35 9.36 5.41
N THR A 89 7.60 9.92 6.37
CA THR A 89 8.11 10.17 7.73
C THR A 89 8.55 8.87 8.39
N TYR A 90 7.68 7.84 8.37
CA TYR A 90 8.01 6.53 8.92
C TYR A 90 9.27 5.94 8.27
N PHE A 91 9.33 5.92 6.93
CA PHE A 91 10.47 5.39 6.21
C PHE A 91 11.77 6.13 6.57
N SER A 92 11.73 7.47 6.58
CA SER A 92 12.88 8.31 6.92
C SER A 92 13.38 8.08 8.35
N LEU A 93 12.47 7.88 9.32
CA LEU A 93 12.84 7.59 10.70
C LEU A 93 13.61 6.27 10.86
N ILE A 94 13.43 5.33 9.93
CA ILE A 94 14.08 4.01 9.96
C ILE A 94 15.34 3.99 9.10
N PHE A 95 15.28 4.50 7.88
CA PHE A 95 16.34 4.29 6.89
C PHE A 95 17.24 5.50 6.65
N ASN A 96 16.82 6.72 7.01
CA ASN A 96 17.63 7.92 6.85
C ASN A 96 18.51 8.19 8.09
N GLU A 97 19.60 7.46 8.20
CA GLU A 97 20.47 7.51 9.39
C GLU A 97 21.15 8.86 9.62
N ASP A 98 21.63 9.52 8.56
CA ASP A 98 22.33 10.80 8.69
C ASP A 98 21.39 11.98 8.97
N LYS A 99 20.07 11.74 8.86
CA LYS A 99 18.99 12.72 9.06
C LYS A 99 19.09 13.92 8.11
N GLU A 100 19.86 13.79 7.04
CA GLU A 100 19.96 14.81 6.01
C GLU A 100 18.90 14.50 4.95
N VAL A 101 17.87 15.34 4.89
CA VAL A 101 16.72 15.11 3.99
C VAL A 101 17.11 15.26 2.53
N THR A 102 18.24 15.92 2.24
CA THR A 102 18.80 16.06 0.90
C THR A 102 19.94 15.08 0.59
N SER A 103 20.20 14.10 1.47
CA SER A 103 21.33 13.16 1.34
C SER A 103 21.29 12.39 0.01
N ASP A 104 22.44 12.27 -0.65
CA ASP A 104 22.62 11.50 -1.89
C ASP A 104 22.83 9.99 -1.64
N LYS A 105 22.73 9.55 -0.39
CA LYS A 105 22.77 8.12 -0.04
C LYS A 105 21.58 7.37 -0.60
N GLY A 106 21.77 6.10 -0.94
CA GLY A 106 20.79 5.25 -1.59
C GLY A 106 19.44 5.23 -0.89
N TRP A 107 19.42 5.02 0.43
CA TRP A 107 18.16 4.97 1.19
C TRP A 107 17.41 6.31 1.22
N ALA A 108 18.13 7.43 1.32
CA ALA A 108 17.53 8.76 1.30
C ALA A 108 17.02 9.12 -0.11
N ARG A 109 17.79 8.81 -1.15
CA ARG A 109 17.38 8.94 -2.56
C ARG A 109 16.15 8.10 -2.85
N TRP A 110 16.13 6.83 -2.44
CA TRP A 110 14.97 5.94 -2.58
C TRP A 110 13.73 6.53 -1.94
N SER A 111 13.83 6.96 -0.68
CA SER A 111 12.70 7.55 0.04
C SER A 111 12.10 8.74 -0.72
N ARG A 112 12.94 9.68 -1.21
CA ARG A 112 12.47 10.85 -1.94
C ARG A 112 11.86 10.48 -3.30
N ALA A 113 12.53 9.63 -4.06
CA ALA A 113 12.09 9.28 -5.41
C ALA A 113 10.82 8.40 -5.39
N TRP A 114 10.74 7.41 -4.49
CA TRP A 114 9.51 6.65 -4.24
C TRP A 114 8.36 7.59 -3.83
N THR A 115 8.59 8.48 -2.87
CA THR A 115 7.55 9.44 -2.43
C THR A 115 7.08 10.33 -3.59
N ALA A 116 7.98 10.79 -4.46
CA ALA A 116 7.61 11.59 -5.62
C ALA A 116 6.73 10.81 -6.61
N GLU A 117 7.01 9.52 -6.81
CA GLU A 117 6.17 8.65 -7.61
C GLU A 117 4.79 8.43 -6.98
N GLU A 118 4.73 8.14 -5.68
CA GLU A 118 3.51 7.90 -4.89
C GLU A 118 2.58 9.11 -4.83
N ASN A 119 3.13 10.33 -4.73
CA ASN A 119 2.33 11.55 -4.64
C ASN A 119 1.33 11.66 -5.80
N ARG A 120 1.73 11.21 -6.99
CA ARG A 120 0.89 11.26 -8.20
C ARG A 120 -0.36 10.38 -8.08
N HIS A 121 -0.33 9.31 -7.27
CA HIS A 121 -1.45 8.40 -7.10
C HIS A 121 -2.61 9.11 -6.38
N GLY A 122 -2.32 9.71 -5.22
CA GLY A 122 -3.28 10.53 -4.48
C GLY A 122 -3.80 11.69 -5.32
N ASP A 123 -2.90 12.44 -5.96
CA ASP A 123 -3.22 13.58 -6.82
C ASP A 123 -4.21 13.25 -7.95
N LEU A 124 -4.02 12.10 -8.60
CA LEU A 124 -4.87 11.65 -9.71
C LEU A 124 -6.23 11.16 -9.19
N LEU A 125 -6.23 10.31 -8.17
CA LEU A 125 -7.46 9.77 -7.61
C LEU A 125 -8.33 10.85 -6.96
N ASN A 126 -7.72 11.81 -6.27
CA ASN A 126 -8.41 12.95 -5.66
C ASN A 126 -9.14 13.77 -6.73
N LYS A 127 -8.42 14.21 -7.75
CA LYS A 127 -9.01 15.02 -8.84
C LYS A 127 -10.08 14.25 -9.60
N TYR A 128 -9.88 12.96 -9.87
CA TYR A 128 -10.90 12.12 -10.49
C TYR A 128 -12.18 12.06 -9.64
N LEU A 129 -12.05 11.76 -8.34
CA LEU A 129 -13.20 11.68 -7.42
C LEU A 129 -13.90 13.02 -7.25
N TYR A 130 -13.14 14.12 -7.15
CA TYR A 130 -13.66 15.48 -7.13
C TYR A 130 -14.49 15.81 -8.37
N LEU A 131 -13.94 15.56 -9.58
CA LEU A 131 -14.63 15.84 -10.84
C LEU A 131 -15.84 14.93 -11.06
N SER A 132 -15.81 13.70 -10.54
CA SER A 132 -16.91 12.72 -10.67
C SER A 132 -18.23 13.21 -10.07
N GLY A 133 -18.18 14.07 -9.05
CA GLY A 133 -19.36 14.54 -8.32
C GLY A 133 -20.08 13.44 -7.51
N ARG A 134 -19.46 12.27 -7.31
CA ARG A 134 -20.05 11.13 -6.60
C ARG A 134 -19.75 11.12 -5.09
N CYS A 135 -18.87 11.99 -4.62
CA CYS A 135 -18.34 11.99 -3.26
C CYS A 135 -18.66 13.29 -2.50
N ASP A 136 -18.90 13.18 -1.19
CA ASP A 136 -18.88 14.29 -0.26
C ASP A 136 -17.41 14.62 0.06
N MET A 137 -16.77 15.39 -0.82
CA MET A 137 -15.33 15.68 -0.73
C MET A 137 -14.95 16.34 0.60
N LYS A 138 -15.85 17.12 1.21
CA LYS A 138 -15.61 17.68 2.55
C LYS A 138 -15.39 16.60 3.59
N LYS A 139 -16.21 15.53 3.59
CA LYS A 139 -16.00 14.40 4.51
C LYS A 139 -14.73 13.64 4.19
N VAL A 140 -14.44 13.45 2.90
CA VAL A 140 -13.20 12.78 2.45
C VAL A 140 -11.97 13.53 2.96
N GLU A 141 -11.90 14.84 2.74
CA GLU A 141 -10.83 15.73 3.23
C GLU A 141 -10.70 15.70 4.76
N GLN A 142 -11.82 15.67 5.48
CA GLN A 142 -11.81 15.51 6.93
C GLN A 142 -11.25 14.14 7.37
N THR A 143 -11.55 13.08 6.63
CA THR A 143 -10.97 11.75 6.88
C THR A 143 -9.47 11.73 6.60
N ILE A 144 -9.01 12.32 5.49
CA ILE A 144 -7.58 12.46 5.17
C ILE A 144 -6.85 13.22 6.29
N HIS A 145 -7.39 14.36 6.70
CA HIS A 145 -6.83 15.16 7.79
C HIS A 145 -6.73 14.31 9.07
N ARG A 146 -7.80 13.61 9.46
CA ARG A 146 -7.76 12.73 10.63
C ARG A 146 -6.72 11.63 10.52
N LEU A 147 -6.61 10.97 9.36
CA LEU A 147 -5.65 9.90 9.16
C LEU A 147 -4.20 10.41 9.32
N ILE A 148 -3.86 11.54 8.70
CA ILE A 148 -2.53 12.16 8.83
C ILE A 148 -2.29 12.61 10.29
N TYR A 149 -3.29 13.21 10.93
CA TYR A 149 -3.22 13.67 12.32
C TYR A 149 -3.03 12.51 13.31
N ASN A 150 -3.75 11.41 13.12
CA ASN A 150 -3.65 10.21 13.94
C ASN A 150 -2.36 9.42 13.68
N GLY A 151 -1.79 9.59 12.49
CA GLY A 151 -0.55 8.96 12.07
C GLY A 151 -0.73 7.52 11.60
N PHE A 152 0.39 6.80 11.58
CA PHE A 152 0.52 5.47 11.01
C PHE A 152 1.47 4.64 11.88
N ASP A 153 1.07 3.42 12.22
CA ASP A 153 1.93 2.45 12.89
C ASP A 153 1.82 1.07 12.20
N PRO A 154 2.87 0.60 11.53
CA PRO A 154 2.90 -0.74 10.93
C PRO A 154 3.09 -1.86 11.96
N ASP A 155 3.26 -1.56 13.25
CA ASP A 155 3.65 -2.48 14.32
C ASP A 155 4.96 -3.24 14.01
N ALA A 156 5.86 -2.59 13.26
CA ALA A 156 7.14 -3.14 12.84
C ALA A 156 8.27 -2.85 13.85
N GLU A 157 7.97 -2.40 15.07
CA GLU A 157 8.93 -2.23 16.19
C GLU A 157 10.16 -1.36 15.88
N LYS A 158 10.07 -0.48 14.87
CA LYS A 158 11.20 0.30 14.32
C LYS A 158 12.35 -0.58 13.79
N ASP A 159 12.06 -1.84 13.50
CA ASP A 159 13.00 -2.82 12.98
C ASP A 159 13.04 -2.75 11.46
N PRO A 160 14.19 -2.44 10.85
CA PRO A 160 14.25 -2.20 9.42
C PRO A 160 13.92 -3.44 8.59
N TYR A 161 14.16 -4.65 9.10
CA TYR A 161 13.79 -5.87 8.37
C TYR A 161 12.28 -6.03 8.34
N GLN A 162 11.63 -5.81 9.49
CA GLN A 162 10.16 -5.81 9.58
C GLN A 162 9.55 -4.74 8.67
N SER A 163 10.16 -3.55 8.58
CA SER A 163 9.75 -2.46 7.68
C SER A 163 9.85 -2.85 6.19
N ILE A 164 10.94 -3.50 5.76
CA ILE A 164 11.09 -3.96 4.37
C ILE A 164 10.09 -5.09 4.03
N ILE A 165 9.78 -5.96 4.99
CA ILE A 165 8.77 -7.01 4.82
C ILE A 165 7.38 -6.40 4.72
N TYR A 166 7.08 -5.43 5.58
CA TYR A 166 5.82 -4.69 5.59
C TYR A 166 5.58 -4.02 4.24
N THR A 167 6.54 -3.24 3.75
CA THR A 167 6.46 -2.55 2.44
C THR A 167 6.33 -3.55 1.30
N SER A 168 7.14 -4.62 1.27
CA SER A 168 7.00 -5.69 0.25
C SER A 168 5.60 -6.31 0.20
N PHE A 169 4.92 -6.40 1.35
CA PHE A 169 3.55 -6.90 1.43
C PHE A 169 2.54 -5.86 0.96
N GLN A 170 2.64 -4.62 1.46
CA GLN A 170 1.69 -3.56 1.18
C GLN A 170 1.64 -3.17 -0.30
N GLU A 171 2.80 -3.01 -0.94
CA GLU A 171 2.93 -2.70 -2.37
C GLU A 171 2.22 -3.74 -3.25
N ARG A 172 2.22 -5.00 -2.81
CA ARG A 172 1.46 -6.04 -3.50
C ARG A 172 -0.04 -5.95 -3.22
N ALA A 173 -0.42 -5.60 -2.00
CA ALA A 173 -1.82 -5.43 -1.60
C ALA A 173 -2.47 -4.25 -2.35
N THR A 174 -1.81 -3.10 -2.40
CA THR A 174 -2.22 -1.90 -3.16
C THR A 174 -2.31 -2.22 -4.66
N LYS A 175 -1.30 -2.88 -5.24
CA LYS A 175 -1.38 -3.37 -6.63
C LYS A 175 -2.63 -4.21 -6.89
N ILE A 176 -2.94 -5.18 -6.03
CA ILE A 176 -4.12 -6.04 -6.18
C ILE A 176 -5.40 -5.19 -6.08
N SER A 177 -5.47 -4.32 -5.08
CA SER A 177 -6.61 -3.42 -4.85
C SER A 177 -6.90 -2.53 -6.05
N HIS A 178 -5.87 -1.88 -6.61
CA HIS A 178 -5.98 -1.03 -7.80
C HIS A 178 -6.38 -1.83 -9.03
N VAL A 179 -5.74 -2.97 -9.30
CA VAL A 179 -6.10 -3.84 -10.44
C VAL A 179 -7.56 -4.28 -10.36
N ASN A 180 -8.04 -4.71 -9.20
CA ASN A 180 -9.40 -5.20 -9.05
C ASN A 180 -10.42 -4.05 -9.12
N THR A 181 -10.11 -2.89 -8.54
CA THR A 181 -10.93 -1.67 -8.68
C THR A 181 -11.05 -1.26 -10.15
N GLY A 182 -9.95 -1.27 -10.90
CA GLY A 182 -9.94 -0.96 -12.33
C GLY A 182 -10.78 -1.93 -13.18
N LYS A 183 -10.82 -3.23 -12.82
CA LYS A 183 -11.73 -4.20 -13.48
C LYS A 183 -13.19 -3.92 -13.19
N LEU A 184 -13.53 -3.53 -11.96
CA LEU A 184 -14.90 -3.19 -11.57
C LEU A 184 -15.36 -1.90 -12.25
N ALA A 185 -14.48 -0.90 -12.37
CA ALA A 185 -14.73 0.33 -13.11
C ALA A 185 -14.98 0.05 -14.61
N ASP A 186 -14.14 -0.76 -15.25
CA ASP A 186 -14.30 -1.14 -16.66
C ASP A 186 -15.64 -1.86 -16.90
N LYS A 187 -15.98 -2.81 -16.02
CA LYS A 187 -17.27 -3.52 -16.06
C LYS A 187 -18.47 -2.57 -15.91
N ALA A 188 -18.30 -1.47 -15.19
CA ALA A 188 -19.31 -0.42 -15.02
C ALA A 188 -19.32 0.61 -16.17
N GLY A 189 -18.43 0.47 -17.16
CA GLY A 189 -18.37 1.34 -18.35
C GLY A 189 -17.38 2.50 -18.25
N ASP A 190 -16.58 2.59 -17.19
CA ASP A 190 -15.52 3.61 -17.07
C ASP A 190 -14.13 3.05 -17.38
N ASN A 191 -13.82 3.00 -18.68
CA ASN A 191 -12.53 2.56 -19.17
C ASN A 191 -11.38 3.54 -18.84
N VAL A 192 -11.68 4.81 -18.53
CA VAL A 192 -10.67 5.81 -18.16
C VAL A 192 -10.22 5.55 -16.73
N LEU A 193 -11.16 5.35 -15.80
CA LEU A 193 -10.81 4.94 -14.44
C LEU A 193 -10.08 3.59 -14.42
N SER A 194 -10.46 2.64 -15.28
CA SER A 194 -9.72 1.38 -15.41
C SER A 194 -8.25 1.60 -15.79
N LYS A 195 -7.99 2.51 -16.74
CA LYS A 195 -6.62 2.88 -17.13
C LYS A 195 -5.86 3.57 -16.00
N ILE A 196 -6.50 4.49 -15.28
CA ILE A 196 -5.94 5.16 -14.10
C ILE A 196 -5.47 4.12 -13.07
N CYS A 197 -6.37 3.22 -12.66
CA CYS A 197 -6.03 2.18 -11.68
C CYS A 197 -4.94 1.23 -12.19
N LYS A 198 -4.93 0.90 -13.49
CA LYS A 198 -3.88 0.07 -14.09
C LYS A 198 -2.51 0.78 -14.09
N GLN A 199 -2.49 2.08 -14.32
CA GLN A 199 -1.26 2.87 -14.33
C GLN A 199 -0.65 2.92 -12.94
N ILE A 200 -1.46 3.25 -11.92
CA ILE A 200 -1.06 3.24 -10.51
C ILE A 200 -0.53 1.85 -10.14
N ALA A 201 -1.28 0.78 -10.44
CA ALA A 201 -0.83 -0.59 -10.19
C ALA A 201 0.49 -0.98 -10.90
N GLY A 202 0.87 -0.27 -11.97
CA GLY A 202 2.16 -0.45 -12.64
C GLY A 202 3.32 0.07 -11.80
N ASP A 203 3.15 1.21 -11.13
CA ASP A 203 4.13 1.78 -10.21
C ASP A 203 4.30 0.86 -8.99
N GLU A 204 3.19 0.47 -8.37
CA GLU A 204 3.13 -0.46 -7.23
C GLU A 204 3.85 -1.79 -7.55
N ALA A 205 3.77 -2.27 -8.80
CA ALA A 205 4.49 -3.45 -9.23
C ALA A 205 6.02 -3.24 -9.27
N ARG A 206 6.49 -2.06 -9.69
CA ARG A 206 7.92 -1.70 -9.68
C ARG A 206 8.42 -1.57 -8.25
N HIS A 207 7.67 -0.89 -7.38
CA HIS A 207 7.98 -0.73 -5.97
C HIS A 207 8.00 -2.08 -5.24
N GLU A 208 6.98 -2.95 -5.44
CA GLU A 208 6.96 -4.33 -4.93
C GLU A 208 8.26 -5.07 -5.31
N ASN A 209 8.68 -4.95 -6.58
CA ASN A 209 9.90 -5.60 -7.06
C ASN A 209 11.18 -5.00 -6.47
N ALA A 210 11.19 -3.72 -6.11
CA ALA A 210 12.28 -3.10 -5.37
C ALA A 210 12.35 -3.64 -3.94
N TYR A 211 11.29 -3.51 -3.15
CA TYR A 211 11.30 -3.92 -1.74
C TYR A 211 11.57 -5.43 -1.55
N LYS A 212 10.96 -6.29 -2.37
CA LYS A 212 11.27 -7.74 -2.32
C LYS A 212 12.73 -8.03 -2.66
N SER A 213 13.37 -7.23 -3.52
CA SER A 213 14.79 -7.38 -3.84
C SER A 213 15.69 -6.91 -2.70
N PHE A 214 15.34 -5.83 -2.00
CA PHE A 214 16.02 -5.42 -0.77
C PHE A 214 15.96 -6.54 0.26
N MET A 215 14.79 -7.13 0.47
CA MET A 215 14.65 -8.26 1.39
C MET A 215 15.44 -9.49 0.94
N THR A 216 15.58 -9.71 -0.38
CA THR A 216 16.41 -10.81 -0.91
C THR A 216 17.88 -10.62 -0.54
N GLU A 217 18.42 -9.40 -0.64
CA GLU A 217 19.78 -9.10 -0.20
C GLU A 217 19.94 -9.23 1.32
N ILE A 218 18.93 -8.84 2.10
CA ILE A 218 18.91 -9.07 3.55
C ILE A 218 18.98 -10.57 3.86
N PHE A 219 18.17 -11.42 3.21
CA PHE A 219 18.23 -12.87 3.40
C PHE A 219 19.60 -13.49 3.05
N LYS A 220 20.33 -12.92 2.10
CA LYS A 220 21.70 -13.37 1.77
C LYS A 220 22.71 -13.02 2.86
N LYS A 221 22.58 -11.84 3.48
CA LYS A 221 23.51 -11.31 4.48
C LYS A 221 23.22 -11.83 5.89
N ASP A 222 21.95 -11.96 6.25
CA ASP A 222 21.49 -12.36 7.58
C ASP A 222 20.20 -13.21 7.48
N PRO A 223 20.30 -14.50 7.10
CA PRO A 223 19.13 -15.36 6.94
C PRO A 223 18.36 -15.61 8.25
N ASN A 224 19.05 -15.60 9.41
CA ASN A 224 18.43 -15.86 10.71
C ASN A 224 17.62 -14.65 11.20
N GLY A 225 18.19 -13.44 11.13
CA GLY A 225 17.45 -12.22 11.47
C GLY A 225 16.28 -11.98 10.51
N ALA A 226 16.50 -12.21 9.22
CA ALA A 226 15.49 -12.05 8.18
C ALA A 226 14.26 -12.95 8.39
N ILE A 227 14.46 -14.26 8.62
CA ILE A 227 13.34 -15.19 8.79
C ILE A 227 12.58 -14.95 10.10
N ALA A 228 13.27 -14.55 11.17
CA ALA A 228 12.63 -14.19 12.44
C ALA A 228 11.80 -12.90 12.32
N ALA A 229 12.30 -11.89 11.59
CA ALA A 229 11.53 -10.69 11.29
C ALA A 229 10.26 -11.02 10.48
N PHE A 230 10.38 -11.91 9.49
CA PHE A 230 9.24 -12.32 8.67
C PHE A 230 8.19 -13.09 9.48
N GLU A 231 8.61 -14.06 10.28
CA GLU A 231 7.70 -14.75 11.21
C GLU A 231 7.00 -13.75 12.14
N ARG A 232 7.75 -12.80 12.73
CA ARG A 232 7.19 -11.83 13.68
C ARG A 232 6.10 -10.97 13.03
N MET A 233 6.35 -10.41 11.85
CA MET A 233 5.36 -9.63 11.12
C MET A 233 4.12 -10.47 10.79
N MET A 234 4.31 -11.72 10.36
CA MET A 234 3.20 -12.60 10.05
C MET A 234 2.36 -12.99 11.27
N ARG A 235 2.98 -13.11 12.45
CA ARG A 235 2.28 -13.39 13.71
C ARG A 235 1.46 -12.19 14.20
N LYS A 236 1.96 -10.98 14.00
CA LYS A 236 1.26 -9.72 14.32
C LYS A 236 0.12 -9.41 13.35
N GLN A 237 0.15 -10.03 12.18
CA GLN A 237 -0.68 -9.69 11.01
C GLN A 237 -0.26 -8.32 10.46
N ILE A 238 -0.29 -8.19 9.13
CA ILE A 238 0.11 -6.95 8.49
C ILE A 238 -1.01 -5.91 8.68
N SER A 239 -0.72 -4.91 9.50
CA SER A 239 -1.57 -3.75 9.77
C SER A 239 -1.82 -2.92 8.50
N MET A 240 -3.07 -2.58 8.21
CA MET A 240 -3.38 -1.69 7.09
C MET A 240 -3.01 -0.24 7.43
N PRO A 241 -2.42 0.50 6.50
CA PRO A 241 -1.91 1.84 6.79
C PRO A 241 -3.01 2.86 7.13
N ALA A 242 -4.22 2.67 6.61
CA ALA A 242 -5.35 3.55 6.85
C ALA A 242 -6.25 3.13 8.04
N MET A 243 -5.81 2.21 8.91
CA MET A 243 -6.61 1.77 10.08
C MET A 243 -7.02 2.92 11.01
N LEU A 244 -6.26 4.01 11.04
CA LEU A 244 -6.49 5.18 11.89
C LEU A 244 -7.26 6.30 11.19
N MET A 245 -8.05 5.99 10.16
CA MET A 245 -8.87 6.97 9.43
C MET A 245 -10.01 7.59 10.27
N ASP A 246 -10.24 7.10 11.48
CA ASP A 246 -11.11 7.69 12.49
C ASP A 246 -10.52 7.55 13.90
N ASP A 247 -11.26 7.99 14.92
CA ASP A 247 -10.83 8.01 16.32
C ASP A 247 -10.91 6.65 17.02
N GLN A 248 -11.30 5.57 16.33
CA GLN A 248 -11.55 4.22 16.86
C GLN A 248 -12.46 4.16 18.11
N ALA A 249 -13.13 5.25 18.48
CA ALA A 249 -13.84 5.37 19.75
C ALA A 249 -15.20 4.66 19.74
N SER A 250 -15.66 4.21 18.56
CA SER A 250 -16.97 3.58 18.39
C SER A 250 -16.85 2.17 17.80
N LYS A 251 -17.86 1.32 18.09
CA LYS A 251 -17.92 -0.08 17.62
C LYS A 251 -18.13 -0.23 16.11
N SER A 252 -18.58 0.84 15.43
CA SER A 252 -18.69 0.92 13.98
C SER A 252 -17.76 2.03 13.53
N ASN A 253 -16.61 1.65 12.99
CA ASN A 253 -15.59 2.59 12.55
C ASN A 253 -15.47 2.52 11.02
N ILE A 254 -15.10 3.64 10.40
CA ILE A 254 -15.03 3.85 8.96
C ILE A 254 -14.14 2.78 8.31
N PHE A 255 -13.03 2.41 8.97
CA PHE A 255 -12.13 1.38 8.46
C PHE A 255 -12.80 0.00 8.37
N ILE A 256 -13.59 -0.40 9.37
CA ILE A 256 -14.31 -1.68 9.37
C ILE A 256 -15.32 -1.72 8.22
N ASP A 257 -16.11 -0.66 8.03
CA ASP A 257 -17.07 -0.57 6.93
C ASP A 257 -16.36 -0.60 5.56
N PHE A 258 -15.29 0.18 5.40
CA PHE A 258 -14.46 0.19 4.20
C PHE A 258 -13.87 -1.20 3.90
N SER A 259 -13.25 -1.84 4.89
CA SER A 259 -12.66 -3.17 4.77
C SER A 259 -13.72 -4.21 4.40
N ALA A 260 -14.89 -4.18 5.04
CA ALA A 260 -16.01 -5.06 4.72
C ALA A 260 -16.48 -4.86 3.27
N ILE A 261 -16.59 -3.61 2.80
CA ILE A 261 -16.94 -3.30 1.40
C ILE A 261 -15.92 -3.90 0.45
N THR A 262 -14.63 -3.64 0.64
CA THR A 262 -13.57 -4.16 -0.25
C THR A 262 -13.58 -5.68 -0.33
N GLN A 263 -13.87 -6.33 0.79
CA GLN A 263 -14.02 -7.78 0.90
C GLN A 263 -15.27 -8.31 0.18
N GLN A 264 -16.42 -7.62 0.26
CA GLN A 264 -17.65 -8.02 -0.42
C GLN A 264 -17.53 -7.91 -1.94
N ILE A 265 -16.95 -6.80 -2.44
CA ILE A 265 -16.88 -6.53 -3.87
C ILE A 265 -15.66 -7.18 -4.54
N GLY A 266 -14.79 -7.82 -3.77
CA GLY A 266 -13.61 -8.53 -4.27
C GLY A 266 -12.46 -7.61 -4.70
N VAL A 267 -12.36 -6.41 -4.11
CA VAL A 267 -11.22 -5.51 -4.35
C VAL A 267 -9.99 -6.02 -3.62
N TYR A 268 -10.12 -6.28 -2.32
CA TYR A 268 -9.08 -6.87 -1.50
C TYR A 268 -9.71 -7.78 -0.44
N THR A 269 -9.26 -9.03 -0.39
CA THR A 269 -9.90 -10.06 0.42
C THR A 269 -8.89 -10.84 1.27
N THR A 270 -9.40 -11.65 2.18
CA THR A 270 -8.56 -12.60 2.94
C THR A 270 -7.87 -13.62 2.04
N TRP A 271 -8.45 -13.93 0.86
CA TRP A 271 -7.78 -14.76 -0.14
C TRP A 271 -6.55 -14.05 -0.74
N ASP A 272 -6.67 -12.75 -1.01
CA ASP A 272 -5.56 -11.94 -1.51
C ASP A 272 -4.45 -11.85 -0.47
N TYR A 273 -4.78 -11.61 0.80
CA TYR A 273 -3.82 -11.64 1.91
C TYR A 273 -3.06 -12.97 1.97
N ALA A 274 -3.77 -14.10 1.87
CA ALA A 274 -3.17 -15.44 1.84
C ALA A 274 -2.26 -15.64 0.60
N ALA A 275 -2.67 -15.12 -0.56
CA ALA A 275 -1.92 -15.21 -1.80
C ALA A 275 -0.65 -14.35 -1.77
N ILE A 276 -0.65 -13.21 -1.08
CA ILE A 276 0.54 -12.39 -0.87
C ILE A 276 1.55 -13.14 -0.01
N ILE A 277 1.11 -13.78 1.10
CA ILE A 277 2.00 -14.61 1.93
C ILE A 277 2.66 -15.69 1.08
N ASP A 278 1.85 -16.46 0.34
CA ASP A 278 2.34 -17.56 -0.51
C ASP A 278 3.35 -17.05 -1.55
N HIS A 279 3.06 -15.91 -2.18
CA HIS A 279 3.96 -15.29 -3.14
C HIS A 279 5.29 -14.87 -2.53
N LEU A 280 5.29 -14.20 -1.37
CA LEU A 280 6.53 -13.76 -0.71
C LEU A 280 7.36 -14.94 -0.20
N VAL A 281 6.71 -15.96 0.38
CA VAL A 281 7.34 -17.22 0.81
C VAL A 281 8.05 -17.90 -0.37
N LYS A 282 7.40 -17.98 -1.53
CA LYS A 282 7.98 -18.56 -2.76
C LYS A 282 9.10 -17.69 -3.32
N TYR A 283 8.89 -16.37 -3.39
CA TYR A 283 9.85 -15.43 -3.96
C TYR A 283 11.17 -15.44 -3.18
N TRP A 284 11.11 -15.39 -1.85
CA TRP A 284 12.29 -15.48 -0.97
C TRP A 284 12.78 -16.91 -0.73
N LYS A 285 12.17 -17.90 -1.40
CA LYS A 285 12.56 -19.31 -1.36
C LYS A 285 12.66 -19.86 0.07
N ILE A 286 11.72 -19.48 0.92
CA ILE A 286 11.76 -19.76 2.36
C ILE A 286 11.85 -21.27 2.61
N GLU A 287 11.13 -22.10 1.86
CA GLU A 287 11.18 -23.57 2.00
C GLU A 287 12.59 -24.15 1.84
N THR A 288 13.38 -23.59 0.92
CA THR A 288 14.74 -24.07 0.61
C THR A 288 15.83 -23.21 1.25
N LEU A 289 15.48 -22.30 2.15
CA LEU A 289 16.45 -21.43 2.81
C LEU A 289 17.41 -22.26 3.69
N THR A 290 18.70 -22.13 3.42
CA THR A 290 19.78 -22.83 4.15
C THR A 290 20.57 -21.87 5.04
N GLY A 291 21.43 -22.39 5.91
CA GLY A 291 22.27 -21.56 6.81
C GLY A 291 21.54 -21.06 8.06
N LEU A 292 20.38 -21.66 8.37
CA LEU A 292 19.62 -21.37 9.57
C LEU A 292 20.24 -22.07 10.78
N GLN A 293 20.37 -21.33 11.88
CA GLN A 293 20.77 -21.88 13.17
C GLN A 293 19.62 -22.65 13.83
N ASP A 294 19.95 -23.46 14.83
CA ASP A 294 18.97 -24.21 15.61
C ASP A 294 17.92 -23.26 16.23
N GLY A 295 16.65 -23.51 15.94
CA GLY A 295 15.51 -22.70 16.41
C GLY A 295 14.82 -21.89 15.32
N PHE A 296 15.50 -21.52 14.23
CA PHE A 296 14.90 -20.76 13.12
C PHE A 296 14.17 -21.64 12.10
N THR A 297 14.39 -22.97 12.11
CA THR A 297 13.65 -23.93 11.28
C THR A 297 12.15 -23.98 11.61
N LYS A 298 11.76 -23.66 12.84
CA LYS A 298 10.33 -23.53 13.21
C LYS A 298 9.66 -22.32 12.55
N ALA A 299 10.40 -21.22 12.38
CA ALA A 299 9.93 -20.04 11.67
C ALA A 299 9.69 -20.36 10.19
N GLN A 300 10.63 -21.08 9.58
CA GLN A 300 10.53 -21.60 8.21
C GLN A 300 9.27 -22.45 7.99
N ASP A 301 9.07 -23.46 8.85
CA ASP A 301 7.90 -24.33 8.82
C ASP A 301 6.58 -23.56 8.99
N TYR A 302 6.56 -22.60 9.93
CA TYR A 302 5.39 -21.77 10.18
C TYR A 302 5.02 -20.94 8.94
N LEU A 303 5.99 -20.23 8.35
CA LEU A 303 5.78 -19.38 7.19
C LEU A 303 5.30 -20.17 5.98
N CYS A 304 5.91 -21.33 5.71
CA CYS A 304 5.54 -22.17 4.56
C CYS A 304 4.10 -22.73 4.65
N ARG A 305 3.53 -22.85 5.85
CA ARG A 305 2.15 -23.36 6.06
C ARG A 305 1.13 -22.25 6.29
N LEU A 306 1.57 -21.00 6.42
CA LEU A 306 0.71 -19.91 6.86
C LEU A 306 -0.34 -19.53 5.82
N SER A 307 0.02 -19.50 4.54
CA SER A 307 -0.91 -19.15 3.47
C SER A 307 -2.13 -20.08 3.46
N ASP A 308 -1.92 -21.39 3.60
CA ASP A 308 -3.01 -22.39 3.65
C ASP A 308 -3.89 -22.24 4.89
N ARG A 309 -3.31 -21.79 6.02
CA ARG A 309 -4.12 -21.44 7.20
C ARG A 309 -5.05 -20.27 6.91
N TYR A 310 -4.56 -19.21 6.25
CA TYR A 310 -5.40 -18.07 5.89
C TYR A 310 -6.44 -18.40 4.82
N LYS A 311 -6.14 -19.28 3.85
CA LYS A 311 -7.13 -19.78 2.89
C LYS A 311 -8.31 -20.46 3.61
N LYS A 312 -8.04 -21.31 4.59
CA LYS A 312 -9.09 -21.95 5.43
C LYS A 312 -9.90 -20.94 6.26
N ILE A 313 -9.30 -19.83 6.66
CA ILE A 313 -10.02 -18.74 7.33
C ILE A 313 -10.95 -18.06 6.32
N ALA A 314 -10.45 -17.77 5.12
CA ALA A 314 -11.20 -17.13 4.06
C ALA A 314 -12.45 -17.93 3.65
N GLU A 315 -12.37 -19.27 3.60
CA GLU A 315 -13.50 -20.18 3.34
C GLU A 315 -14.65 -20.04 4.35
N ARG A 316 -14.34 -19.66 5.60
CA ARG A 316 -15.29 -19.61 6.72
C ARG A 316 -15.70 -18.18 7.07
N MET A 317 -15.09 -17.20 6.42
CA MET A 317 -15.30 -15.81 6.77
C MET A 317 -16.68 -15.35 6.31
N LYS A 318 -17.43 -14.78 7.25
CA LYS A 318 -18.68 -14.10 6.95
C LYS A 318 -18.40 -12.62 6.83
N VAL A 319 -18.89 -12.00 5.77
CA VAL A 319 -18.80 -10.56 5.60
C VAL A 319 -20.04 -9.92 6.24
N PRO A 320 -19.90 -8.79 6.95
CA PRO A 320 -21.05 -8.10 7.54
C PRO A 320 -22.14 -7.82 6.50
N GLU A 321 -23.41 -7.93 6.88
CA GLU A 321 -24.55 -7.61 6.00
C GLU A 321 -24.84 -6.09 5.97
N GLU A 322 -24.65 -5.41 7.10
CA GLU A 322 -24.80 -3.97 7.21
C GLU A 322 -23.44 -3.29 6.98
N ILE A 323 -23.40 -2.37 6.02
CA ILE A 323 -22.23 -1.54 5.68
C ILE A 323 -22.66 -0.09 5.49
N ASN A 324 -21.84 0.85 5.96
CA ASN A 324 -22.10 2.28 5.76
C ASN A 324 -21.22 2.87 4.66
N LEU A 325 -21.83 3.69 3.79
CA LEU A 325 -21.15 4.39 2.70
C LEU A 325 -20.81 5.82 3.15
N HIS A 326 -19.73 5.97 3.93
CA HIS A 326 -19.40 7.20 4.68
C HIS A 326 -19.19 8.45 3.82
N TRP A 327 -18.69 8.28 2.60
CA TRP A 327 -18.11 9.36 1.79
C TRP A 327 -18.91 9.75 0.55
N LEU A 328 -20.10 9.17 0.32
CA LEU A 328 -20.87 9.47 -0.88
C LEU A 328 -21.67 10.76 -0.73
N SER A 329 -21.86 11.47 -1.85
CA SER A 329 -22.70 12.68 -1.87
C SER A 329 -24.14 12.34 -1.51
N ASN A 330 -24.81 13.26 -0.81
CA ASN A 330 -26.23 13.12 -0.54
C ASN A 330 -27.02 13.19 -1.86
N PRO A 331 -28.02 12.31 -2.12
CA PRO A 331 -28.71 12.24 -3.43
C PRO A 331 -29.38 13.55 -3.90
N LYS A 332 -29.58 14.51 -2.98
CA LYS A 332 -30.30 15.76 -3.20
C LYS A 332 -29.61 16.78 -4.14
N PHE A 333 -28.39 16.51 -4.60
CA PHE A 333 -27.60 17.44 -5.43
C PHE A 333 -27.09 16.80 -6.73
N SER A 334 -27.76 15.76 -7.24
CA SER A 334 -27.53 15.30 -8.61
C SER A 334 -28.10 16.35 -9.57
N PHE A 335 -27.22 17.08 -10.24
CA PHE A 335 -27.56 18.03 -11.30
C PHE A 335 -27.65 17.35 -12.65
#